data_AF-A0A8S9LHM4-F1
#
_entry.id   AF-A0A8S9LHM4-F1
#
_cell.length_a   1.000
_cell.length_b   1.000
_cell.length_c   1.000
_cell.angle_alpha   90.00
_cell.angle_beta   90.00
_cell.angle_gamma   90.00
#
_symmetry.space_group_name_H-M   'P 1'
#
loop_
_entity.id
_entity.type
_entity.pdbx_description
1 polymer ?
#
loop_
_entity_poly.entity_id
_entity_poly.type
_entity_poly.pdbx_seq_one_letter_code
_entity_poly.pdbx_strand_id
1 'polypeptide(L)' 'MRPRAWPTFRGFSAEILGVLQRLGEWELQSISREANKCAFLIARSVTEEQRLQSYVAHGEPEWLRRSFDEERARR' A
#
# COMPACT_ATOMS: atom_id res chain seq x y z
N MET A 1 19.09 5.56 7.79
CA MET A 1 18.71 4.14 8.00
C MET A 1 18.92 3.77 9.48
N ARG A 2 18.21 2.75 10.02
CA ARG A 2 18.31 2.28 11.42
C ARG A 2 18.88 0.83 11.49
N PRO A 3 20.21 0.63 11.45
CA PRO A 3 20.83 -0.70 11.36
C PRO A 3 20.49 -1.65 12.51
N ARG A 4 20.27 -1.12 13.72
CA ARG A 4 19.93 -1.93 14.90
C ARG A 4 18.59 -2.66 14.79
N ALA A 5 17.70 -2.22 13.91
CA ALA A 5 16.41 -2.86 13.67
C ALA A 5 16.45 -3.92 12.55
N TRP A 6 17.60 -4.11 11.89
CA TRP A 6 17.74 -5.06 10.78
C TRP A 6 17.36 -6.51 11.10
N PRO A 7 17.69 -7.07 12.29
CA PRO A 7 17.23 -8.42 12.64
C PRO A 7 15.70 -8.54 12.64
N THR A 8 15.00 -7.55 13.20
CA THR A 8 13.53 -7.51 13.18
C THR A 8 12.99 -7.38 11.76
N PHE A 9 13.60 -6.51 10.93
CA PHE A 9 13.19 -6.37 9.53
C PHE A 9 13.38 -7.67 8.74
N ARG A 10 14.43 -8.47 9.01
CA ARG A 10 14.59 -9.80 8.40
C ARG A 10 13.45 -10.73 8.75
N GLY A 11 12.95 -10.71 9.99
CA GLY A 11 11.78 -11.47 10.40
C GLY A 11 10.55 -11.10 9.57
N PHE A 12 10.22 -9.81 9.51
CA PHE A 12 9.10 -9.33 8.70
C PHE A 12 9.26 -9.65 7.20
N SER A 13 10.47 -9.51 6.65
CA SER A 13 10.74 -9.91 5.26
C SER A 13 10.45 -11.39 5.01
N ALA A 14 10.85 -12.27 5.93
CA ALA A 14 10.60 -13.70 5.79
C ALA A 14 9.11 -14.04 5.83
N GLU A 15 8.34 -13.39 6.71
CA GLU A 15 6.89 -13.55 6.79
C GLU A 15 6.19 -13.09 5.50
N ILE A 16 6.55 -11.89 4.99
CA ILE A 16 6.02 -11.35 3.74
C ILE A 16 6.35 -12.29 2.58
N LEU A 17 7.60 -12.72 2.45
CA LEU A 17 8.03 -13.64 1.40
C LEU A 17 7.28 -14.97 1.46
N GLY A 18 7.04 -15.51 2.66
CA GLY A 18 6.25 -16.73 2.83
C GLY A 18 4.81 -16.59 2.33
N VAL A 19 4.20 -15.41 2.48
CA VAL A 19 2.87 -15.11 1.91
C VAL A 19 2.93 -14.97 0.39
N LEU A 20 3.91 -14.20 -0.11
CA LEU A 20 4.07 -13.94 -1.54
C LEU A 20 4.33 -15.24 -2.34
N GLN A 21 5.07 -16.19 -1.78
CA GLN A 21 5.31 -17.51 -2.39
C GLN A 21 4.03 -18.33 -2.63
N ARG A 22 2.93 -18.01 -1.93
CA ARG A 22 1.63 -18.67 -2.13
C ARG A 22 0.75 -17.96 -3.14
N LEU A 23 1.13 -16.76 -3.59
CA LEU A 23 0.46 -16.05 -4.68
C LEU A 23 0.99 -16.59 -6.01
N GLY A 24 0.11 -16.77 -6.99
CA GLY A 24 0.51 -17.29 -8.31
C GLY A 24 1.55 -16.41 -8.99
N GLU A 25 1.29 -15.10 -9.03
CA GLU A 25 2.19 -14.09 -9.60
C GLU A 25 2.20 -12.85 -8.71
N TRP A 26 3.39 -12.28 -8.51
CA TRP A 26 3.57 -11.01 -7.81
C TRP A 26 4.83 -10.32 -8.31
N GLU A 27 4.84 -8.99 -8.20
CA GLU A 27 6.02 -8.17 -8.46
C GLU A 27 6.26 -7.19 -7.32
N LEU A 28 7.52 -6.77 -7.15
CA LEU A 28 7.90 -5.73 -6.21
C LEU A 28 8.57 -4.61 -6.98
N GLN A 29 7.97 -3.42 -6.94
CA GLN A 29 8.47 -2.23 -7.63
C GLN A 29 8.82 -1.13 -6.63
N SER A 30 9.95 -0.47 -6.85
CA SER A 30 10.30 0.76 -6.14
C SER A 30 9.78 1.96 -6.94
N ILE A 31 8.71 2.59 -6.46
CA ILE A 31 8.06 3.73 -7.10
C ILE A 31 8.24 5.01 -6.28
N SER A 32 8.04 6.18 -6.91
CA SER A 32 8.09 7.46 -6.21
C SER A 32 6.95 7.57 -5.20
N ARG A 33 7.11 8.46 -4.21
CA ARG A 33 6.06 8.73 -3.22
C ARG A 33 4.79 9.27 -3.89
N GLU A 34 4.96 10.08 -4.92
CA GLU A 34 3.88 10.68 -5.70
C GLU A 34 3.09 9.61 -6.46
N ALA A 35 3.77 8.61 -7.03
CA ALA A 35 3.13 7.47 -7.68
C ALA A 35 2.42 6.56 -6.67
N ASN A 36 2.94 6.45 -5.44
CA ASN A 36 2.35 5.64 -4.37
C ASN A 36 1.30 6.39 -3.52
N LYS A 37 0.92 7.62 -3.90
CA LYS A 37 0.08 8.52 -3.10
C LYS A 37 -1.27 7.89 -2.74
N CYS A 38 -1.98 7.30 -3.71
CA CYS A 38 -3.28 6.70 -3.48
C CYS A 38 -3.21 5.52 -2.50
N ALA A 39 -2.25 4.60 -2.69
CA ALA A 39 -2.03 3.48 -1.78
C ALA A 39 -1.69 3.94 -0.36
N PHE A 40 -0.87 4.99 -0.22
CA PHE A 40 -0.57 5.60 1.07
C PHE A 40 -1.83 6.15 1.76
N LEU A 41 -2.69 6.87 1.01
CA LEU A 41 -3.94 7.42 1.56
C LEU A 41 -4.90 6.32 2.04
N ILE A 42 -4.99 5.20 1.32
CA ILE A 42 -5.77 4.04 1.72
C ILE A 42 -5.22 3.42 3.01
N ALA A 43 -3.91 3.22 3.10
CA ALA A 43 -3.29 2.68 4.31
C ALA A 43 -3.57 3.59 5.51
N ARG A 44 -3.34 4.90 5.35
CA ARG A 44 -3.59 5.91 6.39
C ARG A 44 -5.05 5.93 6.84
N SER A 45 -6.00 5.79 5.92
CA SER A 45 -7.41 5.84 6.27
C SER A 45 -7.81 4.72 7.23
N VAL A 46 -7.19 3.55 7.10
CA VAL A 46 -7.42 2.42 8.02
C VAL A 46 -6.65 2.61 9.33
N THR A 47 -5.38 3.00 9.26
CA THR A 47 -4.50 3.02 10.44
C THR A 47 -4.69 4.24 11.34
N GLU A 48 -5.12 5.37 10.79
CA GLU A 48 -5.21 6.65 11.51
C GLU A 48 -6.63 7.23 11.53
N GLU A 49 -7.42 7.00 10.48
CA GLU A 49 -8.74 7.64 10.32
C GLU A 49 -9.91 6.70 10.65
N GLN A 50 -9.63 5.45 11.06
CA GLN A 50 -10.62 4.40 11.36
C GLN A 50 -11.65 4.15 10.25
N ARG A 51 -11.30 4.44 9.00
CA ARG A 51 -12.13 4.13 7.83
C ARG A 51 -11.90 2.69 7.42
N LEU A 52 -12.63 1.78 8.06
CA LEU A 52 -12.46 0.32 7.90
C LEU A 52 -13.14 -0.25 6.66
N GLN A 53 -13.98 0.54 5.98
CA GLN A 53 -14.66 0.11 4.76
C GLN A 53 -13.68 0.03 3.58
N SER A 54 -13.58 -1.15 2.96
CA SER A 54 -12.70 -1.36 1.80
C SER A 54 -13.21 -0.64 0.55
N TYR A 55 -12.33 0.14 -0.09
CA TYR A 55 -12.60 0.77 -1.39
C TYR A 55 -12.85 -0.26 -2.51
N VAL A 56 -12.36 -1.49 -2.36
CA VAL A 56 -12.61 -2.59 -3.31
C VAL A 56 -14.04 -3.11 -3.18
N ALA A 57 -14.60 -3.09 -1.96
CA ALA A 57 -15.92 -3.66 -1.69
C ALA A 57 -17.09 -2.70 -1.99
N HIS A 58 -16.86 -1.39 -2.03
CA HIS A 58 -17.91 -0.38 -2.23
C HIS A 58 -17.62 0.62 -3.35
N GLY A 59 -16.52 0.44 -4.10
CA GLY A 59 -16.06 1.41 -5.08
C GLY A 59 -15.24 2.54 -4.45
N GLU A 60 -14.77 3.47 -5.30
CA GLU A 60 -13.90 4.55 -4.86
C GLU A 60 -14.63 5.49 -3.86
N PRO A 61 -14.10 5.68 -2.65
CA PRO A 61 -14.66 6.63 -1.71
C PRO A 61 -14.55 8.05 -2.23
N GLU A 62 -15.55 8.89 -1.95
CA GLU A 62 -15.60 10.28 -2.43
C GLU A 62 -14.32 11.07 -2.06
N TRP A 63 -13.78 10.84 -0.86
CA TRP A 63 -12.56 11.48 -0.37
C TRP A 63 -11.28 11.05 -1.10
N LEU A 64 -11.28 9.92 -1.81
CA LEU A 64 -10.17 9.43 -2.64
C LEU A 64 -10.30 9.84 -4.12
N ARG A 65 -11.51 10.16 -4.57
CA ARG A 65 -11.85 10.37 -5.97
C ARG A 65 -10.90 11.32 -6.69
N ARG A 66 -10.64 12.50 -6.11
CA ARG A 66 -9.71 13.48 -6.68
C ARG A 66 -8.29 12.92 -6.88
N SER A 67 -7.80 12.10 -5.93
CA SER A 67 -6.46 11.52 -6.03
C SER A 67 -6.39 10.46 -7.14
N PHE A 68 -7.45 9.67 -7.32
CA PHE A 68 -7.54 8.71 -8.42
C PHE A 68 -7.65 9.41 -9.78
N ASP A 69 -8.41 10.51 -9.88
CA ASP A 69 -8.50 11.29 -11.12
C ASP A 69 -7.14 11.91 -11.49
N GLU A 70 -6.40 12.43 -10.50
CA GLU A 70 -5.02 12.90 -10.68
C GLU A 70 -4.07 11.79 -11.13
N GLU A 71 -4.24 10.55 -10.63
CA GLU A 71 -3.43 9.41 -11.03
C GLU A 71 -3.75 8.94 -12.46
N ARG A 72 -5.04 8.84 -12.81
CA ARG A 72 -5.51 8.44 -14.14
C ARG A 72 -5.03 9.40 -15.22
N ALA A 73 -5.02 10.70 -14.95
CA ALA A 73 -4.54 11.71 -15.89
C ALA A 73 -3.02 11.65 -16.17
N ARG A 74 -2.25 10.90 -15.36
CA ARG A 74 -0.79 10.72 -15.52
C ARG A 74 -0.41 9.44 -16.25
N ARG A 75 -1.35 8.52 -16.47
CA ARG A 75 -1.17 7.28 -17.22
C ARG A 75 -1.55 7.47 -18.67
#